data_AF-A0A1V5A4W0-F1
#
_entry.id   AF-A0A1V5A4W0-F1
#
_cell.length_a   1.000
_cell.length_b   1.000
_cell.length_c   1.000
_cell.angle_alpha   90.00
_cell.angle_beta   90.00
_cell.angle_gamma   90.00
#
_symmetry.space_group_name_H-M   'P 1'
#
loop_
_entity.id
_entity.type
_entity.pdbx_description
1 polymer ?
#
loop_
_entity_poly.entity_id
_entity_poly.type
_entity_poly.pdbx_seq_one_letter_code
_entity_poly.pdbx_strand_id
1 'polypeptide(L)' 'MHDEPPLICCPVCKSALVKRVNERGLWECQYHRCRAVFLLYPRIPHDQAPLILEDGSWYFI' A
#
# COMPACT_ATOMS: atom_id res chain seq x y z
N MET A 1 -21.71 5.22 -10.06
CA MET A 1 -20.30 5.66 -10.06
C MET A 1 -19.49 4.39 -10.14
N HIS A 2 -18.71 4.19 -11.21
CA HIS A 2 -17.91 2.97 -11.36
C HIS A 2 -16.78 3.03 -10.32
N ASP A 3 -16.95 2.24 -9.27
CA ASP A 3 -15.97 2.01 -8.21
C ASP A 3 -14.90 1.06 -8.77
N GLU A 4 -14.15 1.53 -9.77
CA GLU A 4 -12.96 0.81 -10.19
C GLU A 4 -11.94 0.95 -9.05
N PRO A 5 -11.47 -0.17 -8.47
CA PRO A 5 -10.49 -0.11 -7.40
C PRO A 5 -9.26 0.66 -7.90
N PRO A 6 -8.62 1.49 -7.06
CA PRO A 6 -7.51 2.32 -7.47
C PRO A 6 -6.40 1.45 -8.07
N LEU A 7 -6.07 1.71 -9.34
CA LEU A 7 -4.96 1.06 -10.02
C LEU A 7 -3.66 1.44 -9.32
N ILE A 8 -3.09 0.48 -8.60
CA ILE A 8 -1.82 0.67 -7.91
C ILE A 8 -0.69 0.59 -8.94
N CYS A 9 0.08 1.66 -9.04
CA CYS A 9 1.24 1.74 -9.93
C CYS A 9 2.55 1.83 -9.14
N CYS A 10 3.62 1.25 -9.69
CA CYS A 10 4.95 1.40 -9.14
C CYS A 10 5.38 2.88 -9.14
N PRO A 11 5.84 3.44 -8.02
CA PRO A 11 6.21 4.86 -7.96
C PRO A 11 7.42 5.18 -8.83
N VAL A 12 8.29 4.20 -9.07
CA VAL A 12 9.55 4.32 -9.82
C VAL A 12 9.32 4.27 -11.33
N CYS A 13 8.76 3.16 -11.84
CA CYS A 13 8.63 2.93 -13.29
C CYS A 13 7.22 3.13 -13.84
N LYS A 14 6.25 3.49 -12.99
CA LYS A 14 4.82 3.67 -13.33
C LYS A 14 4.10 2.43 -13.87
N SER A 15 4.76 1.27 -13.91
CA SER A 15 4.12 0.01 -14.27
C SER A 15 3.05 -0.38 -13.25
N ALA A 16 1.91 -0.88 -13.74
CA ALA A 16 0.86 -1.49 -12.93
C ALA A 16 1.15 -2.98 -12.59
N LEU A 17 2.28 -3.53 -13.06
CA LEU A 17 2.72 -4.88 -12.69
C LEU A 17 3.32 -4.85 -11.28
N VAL A 18 2.45 -4.85 -10.28
CA VAL A 18 2.80 -4.84 -8.86
C VAL A 18 2.12 -5.98 -8.13
N LYS A 19 2.77 -6.49 -7.09
CA LYS A 19 2.25 -7.58 -6.25
C LYS A 19 2.33 -7.16 -4.80
N ARG A 20 1.26 -7.41 -4.04
CA ARG A 20 1.26 -7.24 -2.58
C ARG A 20 2.14 -8.33 -1.96
N VAL A 21 3.13 -7.91 -1.18
CA VAL A 21 4.07 -8.81 -0.49
C VAL A 21 3.51 -9.24 0.85
N ASN A 22 2.84 -8.33 1.57
CA ASN A 22 2.23 -8.63 2.87
C ASN A 22 1.00 -7.77 3.16
N GLU A 23 0.30 -8.13 4.25
CA GLU A 23 -0.89 -7.41 4.68
C GLU A 23 -0.59 -6.00 5.21
N ARG A 24 0.65 -5.73 5.60
CA ARG A 24 1.12 -4.44 6.14
C ARG A 24 1.34 -3.36 5.08
N GLY A 25 0.90 -3.59 3.83
CA GLY A 25 0.99 -2.60 2.76
C GLY A 25 2.34 -2.57 2.04
N LEU A 26 3.13 -3.65 2.11
CA LEU A 26 4.34 -3.78 1.32
C LEU A 26 4.01 -4.30 -0.08
N TRP A 27 4.55 -3.65 -1.11
CA TRP A 27 4.35 -3.99 -2.52
C TRP A 27 5.68 -4.13 -3.25
N GLU A 28 5.71 -5.01 -4.23
CA GLU A 28 6.85 -5.25 -5.12
C GLU A 28 6.44 -5.07 -6.58
N CYS A 29 7.23 -4.31 -7.35
CA CYS A 29 7.07 -4.20 -8.78
C CYS A 29 7.65 -5.43 -9.51
N GLN A 30 6.81 -6.13 -10.28
CA GLN A 30 7.20 -7.31 -11.06
C GLN A 30 7.74 -6.97 -12.46
N TYR A 31 7.85 -5.68 -12.80
CA TYR A 31 8.44 -5.29 -14.07
C TYR A 31 9.94 -5.63 -14.09
N HIS A 32 10.36 -6.39 -15.11
CA HIS A 32 11.62 -7.15 -15.17
C HIS A 32 12.90 -6.38 -14.77
N ARG A 33 12.96 -5.06 -14.98
CA ARG A 33 14.09 -4.18 -14.59
C ARG A 33 13.86 -3.34 -13.33
N CYS A 34 12.61 -3.15 -12.91
CA CYS A 34 12.30 -2.25 -11.80
C CYS A 34 12.54 -2.93 -10.45
N ARG A 35 11.81 -4.03 -10.17
CA ARG A 35 11.88 -4.77 -8.89
C ARG A 35 11.83 -3.90 -7.63
N ALA A 36 11.31 -2.68 -7.74
CA ALA A 36 11.23 -1.76 -6.62
C ALA A 36 10.24 -2.29 -5.59
N VAL A 37 10.65 -2.23 -4.32
CA VAL A 37 9.80 -2.53 -3.16
C VAL A 37 9.39 -1.21 -2.52
N PHE A 38 8.11 -1.03 -2.26
CA PHE A 38 7.57 0.23 -1.74
C PHE A 38 6.37 -0.01 -0.82
N LEU A 39 6.16 0.94 0.10
CA LEU A 39 5.04 0.91 1.03
C LEU A 39 3.88 1.73 0.46
N LEU A 40 2.72 1.11 0.41
CA LEU A 40 1.44 1.76 0.23
C LEU A 40 0.64 1.51 1.49
N TYR A 41 0.64 2.50 2.36
CA TYR A 41 -0.27 2.51 3.48
C TYR A 41 -1.69 2.68 2.93
N PRO A 42 -2.69 1.93 3.42
CA PRO A 42 -4.07 2.33 3.20
C PRO A 42 -4.17 3.80 3.61
N ARG A 43 -4.81 4.64 2.78
CA ARG A 43 -5.08 6.03 3.14
C ARG A 43 -5.88 5.99 4.42
N ILE A 44 -5.20 6.16 5.55
CA ILE A 44 -5.85 6.46 6.80
C ILE A 44 -6.43 7.87 6.57
N PRO A 45 -7.75 8.06 6.71
CA PRO A 45 -8.32 9.41 6.66
C PRO A 45 -7.51 10.29 7.60
N HIS A 46 -7.15 11.49 7.17
CA HIS A 46 -6.27 12.38 7.93
C HIS A 46 -6.81 12.74 9.34
N ASP A 47 -8.09 12.44 9.59
CA ASP A 47 -8.80 12.55 10.88
C ASP A 47 -8.63 11.35 11.82
N GLN A 48 -8.08 10.22 11.34
CA GLN A 48 -7.83 9.04 12.16
C GLN A 48 -6.33 8.91 12.40
N ALA A 49 -5.83 9.46 13.50
CA ALA A 49 -4.47 9.14 13.93
C ALA A 49 -4.42 7.64 14.29
N PRO A 50 -3.51 6.83 13.71
CA PRO A 50 -3.38 5.43 14.09
C PRO A 50 -2.97 5.37 15.57
N LEU A 51 -3.82 4.80 16.41
CA LEU A 51 -3.46 4.48 17.78
C LEU A 51 -2.71 3.14 17.75
N ILE A 52 -1.47 3.17 18.23
CA ILE A 52 -0.68 1.95 18.44
C ILE A 52 -1.14 1.37 19.77
N LEU A 53 -1.76 0.18 19.71
CA LEU A 53 -2.09 -0.59 20.91
C LEU A 53 -0.79 -1.15 21.52
N GLU A 54 -0.79 -1.42 22.84
CA GLU A 54 0.40 -1.92 23.56
C GLU A 54 0.93 -3.26 23.02
N ASP A 55 0.10 -4.01 22.29
CA ASP A 55 0.47 -5.28 21.63
C ASP A 55 1.12 -5.09 20.24
N GLY A 56 1.28 -3.84 19.78
CA GLY A 56 1.84 -3.51 18.47
C GLY A 56 0.85 -3.66 17.31
N SER A 57 -0.43 -3.90 17.62
CA SER A 57 -1.50 -3.93 16.63
C SER A 57 -1.97 -2.51 16.30
N TRP A 58 -2.31 -2.30 15.03
CA TRP A 58 -2.86 -1.03 14.55
C TRP A 58 -4.37 -1.03 14.73
N TYR A 59 -4.90 -0.02 15.40
CA TYR A 59 -6.33 0.21 15.51
C TYR A 59 -6.71 1.57 14.90
N PHE A 60 -7.83 1.59 14.19
CA PHE A 60 -8.41 2.78 13.56
C PHE A 60 -9.79 3.03 14.21
N ILE A 61 -10.05 4.26 14.65
CA ILE A 61 -11.28 4.69 15.36
C ILE A 61 -12.31 5.24 14.38
#